data_AF-A0A949ZAU7-F1
#
_entry.id   AF-A0A949ZAU7-F1
#
_cell.length_a   1.000
_cell.length_b   1.000
_cell.length_c   1.000
_cell.angle_alpha   90.00
_cell.angle_beta   90.00
_cell.angle_gamma   90.00
#
_symmetry.space_group_name_H-M   'P 1'
#
loop_
_entity.id
_entity.type
_entity.pdbx_description
1 polymer ?
#
loop_
_entity_poly.entity_id
_entity_poly.type
_entity_poly.pdbx_seq_one_letter_code
_entity_poly.pdbx_strand_id
1 'polypeptide(L)'
;MRRISFWPTFVLLLLCSVMPMCASAQSFSQVPGQLTSISVGGTPTGAVAVWGINSAQNIFEFDGLSFQNVPGNLTQIAVDGTAVWGINSSNNVFLFDTDQGVFVQIAGNLTQIAAHGGATWGIDANQNVFEFDGNQGKFVQISGSLTKIAVGGEGQQVWGINANQQIFQFDFDTQAFVEVPGTLTTIAVGGPPSGTIGVWGLNAANNAFAFNGTAFVQIPGQLTQIAVFGGSVWGINSNQNIFRLSF
;
A
#
# COMPACT_ATOMS: atom_id res chain seq x y z
N MET A 1 61.68 48.06 26.62
CA MET A 1 61.08 46.95 25.84
C MET A 1 59.69 47.39 25.38
N ARG A 2 59.37 47.05 24.12
CA ARG A 2 58.05 47.06 23.44
C ARG A 2 57.43 48.40 23.07
N ARG A 3 57.65 48.74 21.79
CA ARG A 3 56.84 49.66 20.97
C ARG A 3 55.53 48.96 20.58
N ILE A 4 54.43 49.69 20.65
CA ILE A 4 53.09 49.28 20.21
C ILE A 4 52.96 49.74 18.74
N SER A 5 52.73 48.80 17.83
CA SER A 5 52.51 49.06 16.41
C SER A 5 51.07 48.71 16.03
N PHE A 6 50.35 49.69 15.49
CA PHE A 6 49.06 49.53 14.81
C PHE A 6 49.27 48.87 13.44
N TRP A 7 48.53 47.80 13.15
CA TRP A 7 48.31 47.27 11.80
C TRP A 7 46.80 47.08 11.60
N PRO A 8 46.25 47.40 10.41
CA PRO A 8 44.82 47.30 10.14
C PRO A 8 44.40 45.84 9.96
N THR A 9 43.27 45.48 10.54
CA THR A 9 42.58 44.20 10.33
C THR A 9 42.24 44.05 8.85
N PHE A 10 42.94 43.15 8.16
CA PHE A 10 42.49 42.57 6.89
C PHE A 10 41.31 41.64 7.20
N VAL A 11 40.12 42.02 6.74
CA VAL A 11 38.98 41.10 6.62
C VAL A 11 39.28 40.18 5.45
N LEU A 12 39.75 38.95 5.72
CA LEU A 12 39.75 37.88 4.74
C LEU A 12 38.36 37.23 4.77
N LEU A 13 37.47 37.67 3.89
CA LEU A 13 36.21 37.01 3.60
C LEU A 13 36.54 35.68 2.92
N LEU A 14 36.62 34.60 3.70
CA LEU A 14 36.66 33.25 3.15
C LEU A 14 35.26 32.99 2.57
N LEU A 15 35.13 33.15 1.25
CA LEU A 15 33.98 32.65 0.49
C LEU A 15 33.96 31.12 0.68
N CYS A 16 33.19 30.67 1.67
CA CYS A 16 32.80 29.28 1.79
C CYS A 16 31.88 28.98 0.60
N SER A 17 32.47 28.45 -0.47
CA SER A 17 31.74 27.87 -1.59
C SER A 17 30.94 26.68 -1.07
N VAL A 18 29.70 26.94 -0.66
CA VAL A 18 28.65 25.94 -0.65
C VAL A 18 28.48 25.46 -2.09
N MET A 19 29.23 24.41 -2.47
CA MET A 19 28.83 23.58 -3.58
C MET A 19 27.45 23.02 -3.19
N PRO A 20 26.40 23.24 -4.00
CA PRO A 20 25.19 22.47 -3.83
C PRO A 20 25.59 21.01 -4.02
N MET A 21 25.45 20.19 -2.98
CA MET A 21 25.30 18.76 -3.19
C MET A 21 24.14 18.62 -4.17
N CYS A 22 24.46 18.21 -5.40
CA CYS A 22 23.46 17.92 -6.41
C CYS A 22 22.66 16.73 -5.87
N ALA A 23 21.53 17.01 -5.21
CA ALA A 23 20.54 16.00 -4.97
C ALA A 23 20.16 15.48 -6.36
N SER A 24 20.58 14.25 -6.67
CA SER A 24 20.12 13.56 -7.86
C SER A 24 18.60 13.62 -7.83
N ALA A 25 18.02 14.42 -8.73
CA ALA A 25 16.58 14.49 -8.89
C ALA A 25 16.15 13.08 -9.27
N GLN A 26 15.50 12.37 -8.34
CA GLN A 26 14.80 11.14 -8.65
C GLN A 26 13.75 11.49 -9.71
N SER A 27 14.02 11.13 -10.96
CA SER A 27 13.09 11.33 -12.06
C SER A 27 12.19 10.12 -12.15
N PHE A 28 10.89 10.36 -12.27
CA PHE A 28 9.97 9.33 -12.75
C PHE A 28 10.30 9.06 -14.21
N SER A 29 10.62 7.81 -14.56
CA SER A 29 10.63 7.35 -15.94
C SER A 29 9.22 6.91 -16.33
N GLN A 30 8.77 7.29 -17.53
CA GLN A 30 7.53 6.80 -18.07
C GLN A 30 7.69 5.29 -18.30
N VAL A 31 6.87 4.48 -17.62
CA VAL A 31 6.75 3.06 -17.94
C VAL A 31 5.72 2.90 -19.04
N PRO A 32 6.09 2.39 -20.24
CA PRO A 32 5.13 2.16 -21.32
C PRO A 32 4.08 1.11 -20.90
N GLY A 33 2.79 1.42 -21.09
CA GLY A 33 1.69 0.51 -20.79
C GLY A 33 0.38 1.23 -20.45
N GLN A 34 -0.72 0.49 -20.39
CA GLN A 34 -2.03 0.97 -19.93
C GLN A 34 -2.52 0.05 -18.81
N LEU A 35 -2.11 0.30 -17.56
CA LEU A 35 -2.59 -0.47 -16.39
C LEU A 35 -3.83 0.19 -15.77
N THR A 36 -4.76 -0.62 -15.29
CA THR A 36 -5.94 -0.20 -14.50
C THR A 36 -5.74 -0.41 -12.99
N SER A 37 -4.79 -1.24 -12.60
CA SER A 37 -4.37 -1.41 -11.20
C SER A 37 -2.89 -1.78 -11.12
N ILE A 38 -2.21 -1.30 -10.08
CA ILE A 38 -0.83 -1.63 -9.73
C ILE A 38 -0.80 -2.07 -8.26
N SER A 39 -0.10 -3.17 -7.97
CA SER A 39 0.16 -3.62 -6.61
C SER A 39 1.66 -3.72 -6.42
N VAL A 40 2.12 -3.15 -5.30
CA VAL A 40 3.51 -3.20 -4.89
C VAL A 40 3.54 -3.89 -3.54
N GLY A 41 4.28 -5.00 -3.48
CA GLY A 41 4.56 -5.70 -2.24
C GLY A 41 6.06 -5.85 -2.09
N GLY A 42 6.51 -6.13 -0.88
CA GLY A 42 7.93 -6.38 -0.67
C GLY A 42 8.20 -7.14 0.61
N THR A 43 9.42 -7.62 0.73
CA THR A 43 9.92 -8.25 1.96
C THR A 43 10.52 -7.20 2.89
N PRO A 44 10.60 -7.46 4.21
CA PRO A 44 11.36 -6.62 5.14
C PRO A 44 12.83 -6.41 4.73
N THR A 45 13.37 -7.32 3.91
CA THR A 45 14.73 -7.27 3.37
C THR A 45 14.88 -6.42 2.10
N GLY A 46 13.80 -5.77 1.63
CA GLY A 46 13.85 -4.80 0.54
C GLY A 46 13.66 -5.38 -0.87
N ALA A 47 13.40 -6.68 -1.02
CA ALA A 47 12.92 -7.21 -2.30
C ALA A 47 11.52 -6.64 -2.57
N VAL A 48 11.34 -5.97 -3.71
CA VAL A 48 10.07 -5.36 -4.12
C VAL A 48 9.54 -6.11 -5.34
N ALA A 49 8.32 -6.61 -5.24
CA ALA A 49 7.58 -7.18 -6.37
C ALA A 49 6.54 -6.16 -6.82
N VAL A 50 6.56 -5.81 -8.10
CA VAL A 50 5.62 -4.87 -8.72
C VAL A 50 4.83 -5.60 -9.79
N TRP A 51 3.52 -5.63 -9.60
CA TRP A 51 2.60 -6.31 -10.50
C TRP A 51 1.48 -5.36 -10.92
N GLY A 52 0.93 -5.61 -12.10
CA GLY A 52 -0.14 -4.78 -12.66
C GLY A 52 -1.13 -5.59 -13.48
N ILE A 53 -2.32 -4.99 -13.66
CA ILE A 53 -3.37 -5.51 -14.54
C ILE A 53 -3.81 -4.38 -15.47
N ASN A 54 -4.09 -4.67 -16.74
CA ASN A 54 -4.67 -3.72 -17.71
C ASN A 54 -6.22 -3.83 -17.81
N SER A 55 -6.84 -2.94 -18.60
CA SER A 55 -8.30 -2.94 -18.82
C SER A 55 -8.83 -4.20 -19.52
N ALA A 56 -7.96 -4.91 -20.24
CA ALA A 56 -8.26 -6.21 -20.85
C ALA A 56 -8.02 -7.39 -19.87
N GLN A 57 -7.82 -7.10 -18.59
CA GLN A 57 -7.55 -8.07 -17.51
C GLN A 57 -6.22 -8.81 -17.66
N ASN A 58 -5.32 -8.41 -18.56
CA ASN A 58 -4.01 -9.03 -18.70
C ASN A 58 -3.10 -8.66 -17.52
N ILE A 59 -2.29 -9.62 -17.09
CA ILE A 59 -1.42 -9.53 -15.93
C ILE A 59 0.00 -9.17 -16.39
N PHE A 60 0.69 -8.36 -15.62
CA PHE A 60 2.07 -7.98 -15.87
C PHE A 60 2.91 -7.99 -14.59
N GLU A 61 4.13 -8.51 -14.70
CA GLU A 61 5.17 -8.43 -13.67
C GLU A 61 6.29 -7.49 -14.14
N PHE A 62 6.80 -6.65 -13.25
CA PHE A 62 7.94 -5.78 -13.55
C PHE A 62 9.26 -6.50 -13.25
N ASP A 63 10.09 -6.69 -14.27
CA ASP A 63 11.40 -7.37 -14.15
C ASP A 63 12.55 -6.44 -13.71
N GLY A 64 12.26 -5.18 -13.37
CA GLY A 64 13.25 -4.15 -13.08
C GLY A 64 13.54 -3.22 -14.26
N LEU A 65 13.15 -3.59 -15.49
CA LEU A 65 13.32 -2.80 -16.71
C LEU A 65 11.98 -2.52 -17.41
N SER A 66 11.10 -3.51 -17.50
CA SER A 66 9.80 -3.42 -18.18
C SER A 66 8.76 -4.39 -17.62
N PHE A 67 7.50 -4.15 -17.96
CA PHE A 67 6.39 -5.05 -17.64
C PHE A 67 6.34 -6.21 -18.62
N GLN A 68 6.57 -7.42 -18.13
CA GLN A 68 6.40 -8.66 -18.89
C GLN A 68 4.99 -9.20 -18.70
N ASN A 69 4.37 -9.67 -19.79
CA ASN A 69 3.06 -10.30 -19.68
C ASN A 69 3.18 -11.65 -18.96
N VAL A 70 2.30 -11.86 -17.98
CA VAL A 70 2.14 -13.13 -17.29
C VAL A 70 0.83 -13.77 -17.76
N PRO A 71 0.83 -15.04 -18.18
CA PRO A 71 -0.39 -15.71 -18.63
C PRO A 71 -1.50 -15.72 -17.58
N GLY A 72 -2.71 -15.37 -18.01
CA GLY A 72 -3.90 -15.35 -17.17
C GLY A 72 -4.70 -14.06 -17.32
N ASN A 73 -5.86 -14.03 -16.65
CA ASN A 73 -6.72 -12.86 -16.59
C ASN A 73 -7.21 -12.61 -15.16
N LEU A 74 -6.93 -11.42 -14.64
CA LEU A 74 -7.33 -11.01 -13.29
C LEU A 74 -8.07 -9.67 -13.32
N THR A 75 -8.91 -9.43 -12.33
CA THR A 75 -9.57 -8.15 -12.04
C THR A 75 -8.97 -7.47 -10.81
N GLN A 76 -8.28 -8.22 -9.96
CA GLN A 76 -7.52 -7.69 -8.82
C GLN A 76 -6.23 -8.50 -8.60
N ILE A 77 -5.19 -7.82 -8.13
CA ILE A 77 -3.92 -8.42 -7.70
C ILE A 77 -3.51 -7.81 -6.36
N ALA A 78 -3.00 -8.66 -5.46
CA ALA A 78 -2.39 -8.26 -4.19
C ALA A 78 -1.05 -8.96 -4.04
N VAL A 79 -0.03 -8.24 -3.60
CA VAL A 79 1.36 -8.70 -3.60
C VAL A 79 1.97 -8.52 -2.22
N ASP A 80 2.65 -9.55 -1.72
CA ASP A 80 3.44 -9.53 -0.50
C ASP A 80 4.70 -10.38 -0.67
N GLY A 81 5.83 -9.73 -0.99
CA GLY A 81 7.06 -10.43 -1.34
C GLY A 81 6.86 -11.38 -2.53
N THR A 82 7.02 -12.69 -2.31
CA THR A 82 6.81 -13.74 -3.31
C THR A 82 5.37 -14.23 -3.39
N ALA A 83 4.51 -13.88 -2.42
CA ALA A 83 3.10 -14.24 -2.44
C ALA A 83 2.32 -13.25 -3.32
N VAL A 84 1.91 -13.70 -4.51
CA VAL A 84 1.12 -12.90 -5.45
C VAL A 84 -0.25 -13.53 -5.61
N TRP A 85 -1.26 -12.85 -5.07
CA TRP A 85 -2.65 -13.27 -5.10
C TRP A 85 -3.42 -12.56 -6.19
N GLY A 86 -4.35 -13.28 -6.81
CA GLY A 86 -5.20 -12.76 -7.87
C GLY A 86 -6.66 -13.15 -7.70
N ILE A 87 -7.57 -12.28 -8.15
CA ILE A 87 -8.98 -12.59 -8.35
C ILE A 87 -9.32 -12.37 -9.83
N ASN A 88 -10.07 -13.28 -10.47
CA ASN A 88 -10.55 -13.10 -11.84
C ASN A 88 -11.98 -12.53 -11.90
N SER A 89 -12.50 -12.30 -13.11
CA SER A 89 -13.86 -11.76 -13.33
C SER A 89 -15.00 -12.70 -12.92
N SER A 90 -14.71 -13.98 -12.67
CA SER A 90 -15.64 -14.96 -12.08
C SER A 90 -15.47 -15.08 -10.56
N ASN A 91 -14.74 -14.15 -9.94
CA ASN A 91 -14.40 -14.12 -8.51
C ASN A 91 -13.55 -15.33 -8.05
N ASN A 92 -12.95 -16.10 -8.96
CA ASN A 92 -12.05 -17.19 -8.57
C ASN A 92 -10.73 -16.62 -8.05
N VAL A 93 -10.20 -17.25 -7.02
CA VAL A 93 -8.95 -16.85 -6.37
C VAL A 93 -7.79 -17.67 -6.90
N PHE A 94 -6.65 -17.02 -7.12
CA PHE A 94 -5.43 -17.64 -7.58
C PHE A 94 -4.24 -17.20 -6.73
N LEU A 95 -3.27 -18.10 -6.58
CA LEU A 95 -1.95 -17.81 -6.03
C LEU A 95 -0.91 -18.09 -7.12
N PHE A 96 0.02 -17.17 -7.32
CA PHE A 96 1.11 -17.36 -8.27
C PHE A 96 2.10 -18.39 -7.75
N ASP A 97 2.33 -19.42 -8.54
CA ASP A 97 3.42 -20.39 -8.34
C ASP A 97 4.66 -19.84 -9.04
N THR A 98 5.63 -19.38 -8.26
CA THR A 98 6.88 -18.80 -8.77
C THR A 98 7.77 -19.82 -9.48
N ASP A 99 7.67 -21.10 -9.14
CA ASP A 99 8.50 -22.15 -9.74
C ASP A 99 7.97 -22.51 -11.14
N GLN A 100 6.65 -22.50 -11.31
CA GLN A 100 5.99 -22.80 -12.58
C GLN A 100 5.71 -21.56 -13.43
N GLY A 101 5.74 -20.37 -12.84
CA GLY A 101 5.41 -19.11 -13.51
C GLY A 101 3.93 -19.00 -13.90
N VAL A 102 3.03 -19.62 -13.13
CA VAL A 102 1.58 -19.67 -13.44
C VAL A 102 0.73 -19.38 -12.20
N PHE A 103 -0.46 -18.85 -12.43
CA PHE A 103 -1.48 -18.71 -11.40
C PHE A 103 -2.20 -20.05 -11.18
N VAL A 104 -2.10 -20.58 -9.96
CA VAL A 104 -2.79 -21.80 -9.53
C VAL A 104 -4.04 -21.40 -8.78
N GLN A 105 -5.18 -22.01 -9.13
CA GLN A 105 -6.45 -21.69 -8.51
C GLN A 105 -6.48 -22.21 -7.06
N ILE A 106 -6.88 -21.34 -6.14
CA ILE A 106 -7.14 -21.66 -4.73
C ILE A 106 -8.66 -21.72 -4.54
N ALA A 107 -9.12 -22.71 -3.77
CA ALA A 107 -10.54 -22.86 -3.47
C ALA A 107 -11.07 -21.63 -2.72
N GLY A 108 -12.08 -20.98 -3.29
CA GLY A 108 -12.68 -19.77 -2.75
C GLY A 108 -13.36 -18.94 -3.84
N ASN A 109 -14.21 -18.01 -3.42
CA ASN A 109 -14.81 -17.01 -4.31
C ASN A 109 -14.77 -15.65 -3.60
N LEU A 110 -13.92 -14.74 -4.07
CA LEU A 110 -13.70 -13.45 -3.43
C LEU A 110 -13.92 -12.32 -4.43
N THR A 111 -14.39 -11.18 -3.94
CA THR A 111 -14.48 -9.91 -4.67
C THR A 111 -13.41 -8.92 -4.26
N GLN A 112 -12.74 -9.17 -3.12
CA GLN A 112 -11.57 -8.42 -2.71
C GLN A 112 -10.54 -9.34 -2.06
N ILE A 113 -9.25 -9.11 -2.32
CA ILE A 113 -8.11 -9.71 -1.61
C ILE A 113 -7.11 -8.63 -1.19
N ALA A 114 -6.49 -8.82 -0.03
CA ALA A 114 -5.41 -7.99 0.51
C ALA A 114 -4.36 -8.89 1.17
N ALA A 115 -3.08 -8.61 0.94
CA ALA A 115 -1.97 -9.39 1.48
C ALA A 115 -0.85 -8.46 1.94
N HIS A 116 -0.28 -8.73 3.12
CA HIS A 116 0.92 -8.06 3.63
C HIS A 116 1.50 -8.83 4.83
N GLY A 117 2.82 -8.98 4.89
CA GLY A 117 3.51 -9.55 6.05
C GLY A 117 3.13 -10.99 6.37
N GLY A 118 2.85 -11.80 5.36
CA GLY A 118 2.40 -13.19 5.47
C GLY A 118 0.91 -13.35 5.75
N ALA A 119 0.17 -12.30 6.10
CA ALA A 119 -1.28 -12.36 6.27
C ALA A 119 -1.98 -12.10 4.95
N THR A 120 -2.98 -12.93 4.62
CA THR A 120 -3.84 -12.75 3.44
C THR A 120 -5.30 -12.82 3.85
N TRP A 121 -6.05 -11.78 3.47
CA TRP A 121 -7.45 -11.61 3.82
C TRP A 121 -8.30 -11.37 2.58
N GLY A 122 -9.56 -11.76 2.65
CA GLY A 122 -10.49 -11.68 1.53
C GLY A 122 -11.92 -11.34 1.96
N ILE A 123 -12.67 -10.79 1.01
CA ILE A 123 -14.12 -10.55 1.13
C ILE A 123 -14.82 -11.19 -0.07
N ASP A 124 -15.93 -11.88 0.16
CA ASP A 124 -16.80 -12.40 -0.92
C ASP A 124 -17.91 -11.43 -1.34
N ALA A 125 -18.67 -11.80 -2.38
CA ALA A 125 -19.77 -10.98 -2.90
C ALA A 125 -20.93 -10.78 -1.89
N ASN A 126 -21.03 -11.62 -0.87
CA ASN A 126 -22.02 -11.53 0.20
C ASN A 126 -21.48 -10.72 1.41
N GLN A 127 -20.32 -10.08 1.26
CA GLN A 127 -19.62 -9.31 2.31
C GLN A 127 -19.03 -10.18 3.43
N ASN A 128 -19.00 -11.51 3.29
CA ASN A 128 -18.35 -12.37 4.28
C ASN A 128 -16.83 -12.16 4.23
N VAL A 129 -16.21 -12.18 5.40
CA VAL A 129 -14.76 -11.98 5.57
C VAL A 129 -14.05 -13.31 5.74
N PHE A 130 -12.87 -13.45 5.14
CA PHE A 130 -12.06 -14.66 5.23
C PHE A 130 -10.59 -14.32 5.47
N GLU A 131 -9.91 -15.18 6.22
CA GLU A 131 -8.45 -15.21 6.35
C GLU A 131 -7.92 -16.49 5.70
N PHE A 132 -6.81 -16.41 4.97
CA PHE A 132 -6.17 -17.59 4.40
C PHE A 132 -5.35 -18.32 5.47
N ASP A 133 -5.71 -19.57 5.75
CA ASP A 133 -4.90 -20.45 6.59
C ASP A 133 -3.89 -21.20 5.70
N GLY A 134 -2.62 -20.78 5.77
CA GLY A 134 -1.51 -21.38 5.03
C GLY A 134 -1.21 -22.84 5.40
N ASN A 135 -1.57 -23.29 6.61
CA ASN A 135 -1.39 -24.69 7.01
C ASN A 135 -2.47 -25.59 6.39
N GLN A 136 -3.69 -25.06 6.23
CA GLN A 136 -4.80 -25.79 5.64
C GLN A 136 -4.94 -25.56 4.12
N GLY A 137 -4.23 -24.57 3.57
CA GLY A 137 -4.30 -24.19 2.16
C GLY A 137 -5.67 -23.68 1.73
N LYS A 138 -6.43 -23.04 2.64
CA LYS A 138 -7.80 -22.58 2.36
C LYS A 138 -8.17 -21.30 3.10
N PHE A 139 -9.15 -20.60 2.56
CA PHE A 139 -9.80 -19.49 3.25
C PHE A 139 -10.74 -20.00 4.34
N VAL A 140 -10.60 -19.43 5.54
CA VAL A 140 -11.43 -19.69 6.72
C VAL A 140 -12.25 -18.45 7.00
N GLN A 141 -13.55 -18.62 7.21
CA GLN A 141 -14.45 -17.49 7.44
C GLN A 141 -14.22 -16.89 8.83
N ILE A 142 -14.14 -15.57 8.88
CA ILE A 142 -14.03 -14.76 10.10
C ILE A 142 -15.35 -14.01 10.29
N SER A 143 -15.82 -13.93 11.54
CA SER A 143 -17.08 -13.25 11.84
C SER A 143 -16.98 -11.76 11.53
N GLY A 144 -17.85 -11.27 10.64
CA GLY A 144 -17.87 -9.88 10.20
C GLY A 144 -18.58 -9.73 8.86
N SER A 145 -18.91 -8.49 8.49
CA SER A 145 -19.47 -8.14 7.19
C SER A 145 -18.80 -6.88 6.67
N LEU A 146 -17.98 -6.99 5.63
CA LEU A 146 -17.16 -5.89 5.11
C LEU A 146 -17.33 -5.73 3.59
N THR A 147 -17.10 -4.53 3.10
CA THR A 147 -17.03 -4.18 1.66
C THR A 147 -15.62 -3.74 1.24
N LYS A 148 -14.77 -3.37 2.22
CA LYS A 148 -13.35 -3.12 2.04
C LYS A 148 -12.55 -3.79 3.14
N ILE A 149 -11.41 -4.37 2.78
CA ILE A 149 -10.37 -4.85 3.70
C ILE A 149 -9.00 -4.36 3.25
N ALA A 150 -8.15 -4.03 4.22
CA ALA A 150 -6.75 -3.67 4.03
C ALA A 150 -5.90 -4.33 5.13
N VAL A 151 -4.70 -4.74 4.75
CA VAL A 151 -3.74 -5.42 5.63
C VAL A 151 -2.41 -4.68 5.53
N GLY A 152 -1.73 -4.49 6.66
CA GLY A 152 -0.39 -3.94 6.72
C GLY A 152 0.29 -4.23 8.05
N GLY A 153 1.43 -3.58 8.31
CA GLY A 153 2.16 -3.73 9.57
C GLY A 153 2.60 -5.16 9.83
N GLU A 154 3.24 -5.79 8.84
CA GLU A 154 3.67 -7.19 8.91
C GLU A 154 2.51 -8.15 9.26
N GLY A 155 1.33 -7.89 8.68
CA GLY A 155 0.12 -8.70 8.89
C GLY A 155 -0.63 -8.42 10.19
N GLN A 156 -0.11 -7.56 11.06
CA GLN A 156 -0.67 -7.29 12.39
C GLN A 156 -1.64 -6.09 12.42
N GLN A 157 -1.91 -5.48 11.27
CA GLN A 157 -2.90 -4.41 11.13
C GLN A 157 -3.90 -4.78 10.05
N VAL A 158 -5.06 -5.28 10.45
CA VAL A 158 -6.17 -5.62 9.56
C VAL A 158 -7.32 -4.66 9.84
N TRP A 159 -7.73 -3.94 8.80
CA TRP A 159 -8.77 -2.93 8.89
C TRP A 159 -9.83 -3.14 7.81
N GLY A 160 -11.06 -2.79 8.14
CA GLY A 160 -12.20 -3.00 7.27
C GLY A 160 -13.21 -1.87 7.30
N ILE A 161 -14.01 -1.80 6.23
CA ILE A 161 -15.17 -0.92 6.13
C ILE A 161 -16.39 -1.76 5.75
N ASN A 162 -17.53 -1.58 6.42
CA ASN A 162 -18.78 -2.26 6.07
C ASN A 162 -19.65 -1.46 5.07
N ALA A 163 -20.80 -2.01 4.65
CA ALA A 163 -21.71 -1.33 3.72
C ALA A 163 -22.29 0.00 4.24
N ASN A 164 -22.31 0.21 5.55
CA ASN A 164 -22.73 1.46 6.18
C ASN A 164 -21.58 2.48 6.31
N GLN A 165 -20.43 2.22 5.68
CA GLN A 165 -19.22 3.03 5.77
C GLN A 165 -18.58 3.07 7.18
N GLN A 166 -19.03 2.22 8.11
CA GLN A 166 -18.43 2.11 9.45
C GLN A 166 -17.07 1.44 9.35
N ILE A 167 -16.14 1.87 10.21
CA ILE A 167 -14.74 1.45 10.20
C ILE A 167 -14.54 0.40 11.29
N PHE A 168 -13.77 -0.64 11.00
CA PHE A 168 -13.43 -1.68 11.96
C PHE A 168 -11.94 -1.98 11.92
N GLN A 169 -11.38 -2.29 13.08
CA GLN A 169 -10.05 -2.87 13.24
C GLN A 169 -10.21 -4.30 13.75
N PHE A 170 -9.47 -5.25 13.18
CA PHE A 170 -9.43 -6.61 13.71
C PHE A 170 -8.56 -6.65 14.97
N ASP A 171 -9.13 -7.17 16.05
CA ASP A 171 -8.44 -7.46 17.29
C ASP A 171 -8.03 -8.94 17.29
N PHE A 172 -6.72 -9.19 17.27
CA PHE A 172 -6.15 -10.53 17.24
C PHE A 172 -6.30 -11.29 18.56
N ASP A 173 -6.46 -10.60 19.69
CA ASP A 173 -6.65 -11.23 20.99
C ASP A 173 -8.06 -11.78 21.13
N THR A 174 -9.06 -11.04 20.64
CA THR A 174 -10.47 -11.43 20.69
C THR A 174 -10.99 -12.10 19.42
N GLN A 175 -10.19 -12.11 18.35
CA GLN A 175 -10.54 -12.59 17.01
C GLN A 175 -11.82 -11.94 16.46
N ALA A 176 -11.98 -10.65 16.69
CA ALA A 176 -13.19 -9.91 16.32
C ALA A 176 -12.86 -8.56 15.71
N PHE A 177 -13.74 -8.11 14.80
CA PHE A 177 -13.72 -6.73 14.31
C PHE A 177 -14.34 -5.79 15.35
N VAL A 178 -13.55 -4.83 15.82
CA VAL A 178 -13.97 -3.79 16.77
C VAL A 178 -14.22 -2.50 15.99
N GLU A 179 -15.38 -1.88 16.20
CA GLU A 179 -15.73 -0.62 15.54
C GLU A 179 -14.85 0.52 16.01
N VAL A 180 -14.35 1.31 15.06
CA VAL A 180 -13.58 2.53 15.30
C VAL A 180 -14.43 3.72 14.84
N PRO A 181 -14.67 4.74 15.70
CA PRO A 181 -15.53 5.86 15.36
C PRO A 181 -15.09 6.59 14.08
N GLY A 182 -16.04 6.79 13.17
CA GLY A 182 -15.85 7.50 11.92
C GLY A 182 -16.56 6.81 10.75
N THR A 183 -16.49 7.43 9.58
CA THR A 183 -17.02 6.84 8.35
C THR A 183 -16.04 7.01 7.19
N LEU A 184 -15.73 5.93 6.49
CA LEU A 184 -14.84 5.92 5.33
C LEU A 184 -15.47 5.09 4.21
N THR A 185 -15.05 5.34 2.97
CA THR A 185 -15.39 4.56 1.77
C THR A 185 -14.19 3.76 1.26
N THR A 186 -12.98 4.16 1.65
CA THR A 186 -11.73 3.45 1.36
C THR A 186 -10.83 3.44 2.58
N ILE A 187 -10.03 2.39 2.71
CA ILE A 187 -9.04 2.24 3.76
C ILE A 187 -7.76 1.65 3.15
N ALA A 188 -6.62 2.15 3.61
CA ALA A 188 -5.31 1.67 3.25
C ALA A 188 -4.45 1.61 4.50
N VAL A 189 -3.67 0.54 4.62
CA VAL A 189 -2.76 0.30 5.73
C VAL A 189 -1.38 0.11 5.13
N GLY A 190 -0.38 0.79 5.67
CA GLY A 190 0.99 0.57 5.23
C GLY A 190 1.98 1.40 6.03
N GLY A 191 3.24 1.00 5.98
CA GLY A 191 4.34 1.66 6.67
C GLY A 191 5.64 0.97 6.31
N PRO A 192 6.80 1.48 6.76
CA PRO A 192 8.04 0.77 6.58
C PRO A 192 8.09 -0.42 7.55
N PRO A 193 8.78 -1.53 7.21
CA PRO A 193 8.90 -2.73 8.07
C PRO A 193 9.41 -2.45 9.49
N SER A 194 10.10 -1.33 9.70
CA SER A 194 10.72 -0.93 10.97
C SER A 194 10.27 0.45 11.49
N GLY A 195 9.15 1.00 10.99
CA GLY A 195 8.66 2.30 11.44
C GLY A 195 7.15 2.39 11.59
N THR A 196 6.64 3.61 11.67
CA THR A 196 5.23 3.86 11.98
C THR A 196 4.33 3.34 10.87
N ILE A 197 3.41 2.44 11.23
CA ILE A 197 2.33 1.99 10.34
C ILE A 197 1.27 3.09 10.28
N GLY A 198 1.04 3.60 9.08
CA GLY A 198 -0.03 4.56 8.80
C GLY A 198 -1.30 3.84 8.36
N VAL A 199 -2.41 4.15 9.03
CA VAL A 199 -3.75 3.79 8.55
C VAL A 199 -4.41 5.04 8.02
N TRP A 200 -4.85 4.98 6.78
CA TRP A 200 -5.41 6.11 6.05
C TRP A 200 -6.71 5.71 5.37
N GLY A 201 -7.55 6.69 5.08
CA GLY A 201 -8.75 6.46 4.31
C GLY A 201 -9.38 7.71 3.76
N LEU A 202 -10.36 7.52 2.89
CA LEU A 202 -11.17 8.57 2.30
C LEU A 202 -12.62 8.39 2.75
N ASN A 203 -13.33 9.50 2.98
CA ASN A 203 -14.78 9.46 3.16
C ASN A 203 -15.52 9.62 1.82
N ALA A 204 -16.86 9.57 1.83
CA ALA A 204 -17.69 9.77 0.64
C ALA A 204 -17.51 11.14 -0.05
N ALA A 205 -17.02 12.15 0.68
CA ALA A 205 -16.69 13.46 0.15
C ALA A 205 -15.23 13.57 -0.34
N ASN A 206 -14.52 12.44 -0.46
CA ASN A 206 -13.10 12.35 -0.85
C ASN A 206 -12.15 13.13 0.09
N ASN A 207 -12.57 13.42 1.32
CA ASN A 207 -11.68 14.01 2.32
C ASN A 207 -10.76 12.91 2.87
N ALA A 208 -9.48 13.24 3.00
CA ALA A 208 -8.48 12.33 3.51
C ALA A 208 -8.41 12.35 5.04
N PHE A 209 -8.25 11.18 5.64
CA PHE A 209 -8.07 11.01 7.08
C PHE A 209 -6.88 10.10 7.37
N ALA A 210 -6.18 10.38 8.46
CA ALA A 210 -5.13 9.53 9.01
C ALA A 210 -5.50 9.12 10.44
N PHE A 211 -5.28 7.85 10.77
CA PHE A 211 -5.45 7.36 12.13
C PHE A 211 -4.26 7.78 12.99
N ASN A 212 -4.54 8.39 14.15
CA ASN A 212 -3.50 8.85 15.08
C ASN A 212 -3.24 7.86 16.25
N GLY A 213 -3.78 6.65 16.18
CA GLY A 213 -3.77 5.66 17.27
C GLY A 213 -5.06 5.63 18.10
N THR A 214 -5.91 6.65 17.99
CA THR A 214 -7.19 6.73 18.73
C THR A 214 -8.39 7.11 17.86
N ALA A 215 -8.18 7.97 16.86
CA ALA A 215 -9.23 8.43 15.97
C ALA A 215 -8.67 8.76 14.58
N PHE A 216 -9.56 8.75 13.59
CA PHE A 216 -9.26 9.31 12.28
C PHE A 216 -9.34 10.84 12.33
N VAL A 217 -8.22 11.49 12.02
CA VAL A 217 -8.10 12.94 11.97
C VAL A 217 -8.03 13.38 10.51
N GLN A 218 -8.85 14.37 10.15
CA GLN A 218 -8.87 14.89 8.79
C GLN A 218 -7.55 15.57 8.46
N ILE A 219 -6.99 15.22 7.30
CA ILE A 219 -5.83 15.88 6.72
C ILE A 219 -6.33 16.82 5.61
N PRO A 220 -5.96 18.11 5.62
CA PRO A 220 -6.40 19.05 4.59
C PRO A 220 -6.06 18.56 3.18
N GLY A 221 -7.08 18.47 2.32
CA GLY A 221 -6.96 17.98 0.95
C GLY A 221 -8.15 17.12 0.53
N GLN A 222 -8.30 16.90 -0.78
CA GLN A 222 -9.23 15.92 -1.35
C GLN A 222 -8.44 14.96 -2.23
N LEU A 223 -8.61 13.66 -2.01
CA LEU A 223 -7.96 12.60 -2.78
C LEU A 223 -9.03 11.66 -3.32
N THR A 224 -8.88 11.18 -4.55
CA THR A 224 -9.70 10.15 -5.19
C THR A 224 -9.11 8.75 -5.05
N GLN A 225 -7.81 8.64 -4.74
CA GLN A 225 -7.11 7.39 -4.45
C GLN A 225 -6.05 7.61 -3.38
N ILE A 226 -5.81 6.59 -2.56
CA ILE A 226 -4.76 6.56 -1.54
C ILE A 226 -4.11 5.17 -1.51
N ALA A 227 -2.78 5.13 -1.52
CA ALA A 227 -1.99 3.92 -1.42
C ALA A 227 -0.83 4.16 -0.45
N VAL A 228 -0.50 3.16 0.36
CA VAL A 228 0.55 3.26 1.38
C VAL A 228 1.48 2.06 1.24
N PHE A 229 2.78 2.31 1.06
CA PHE A 229 3.79 1.26 1.05
C PHE A 229 5.15 1.84 1.50
N GLY A 230 5.92 1.07 2.26
CA GLY A 230 7.35 1.35 2.53
C GLY A 230 7.64 2.74 3.12
N GLY A 231 6.74 3.28 3.95
CA GLY A 231 6.91 4.60 4.57
C GLY A 231 6.59 5.79 3.67
N SER A 232 5.92 5.58 2.53
CA SER A 232 5.38 6.65 1.69
C SER A 232 3.87 6.50 1.53
N VAL A 233 3.13 7.59 1.79
CA VAL A 233 1.70 7.72 1.45
C VAL A 233 1.62 8.42 0.11
N TRP A 234 0.97 7.79 -0.85
CA TRP A 234 0.70 8.34 -2.17
C TRP A 234 -0.79 8.61 -2.30
N GLY A 235 -1.15 9.77 -2.81
CA GLY A 235 -2.53 10.15 -3.07
C GLY A 235 -2.70 10.79 -4.44
N ILE A 236 -3.83 10.56 -5.09
CA ILE A 236 -4.21 11.26 -6.34
C ILE A 236 -5.44 12.09 -6.02
N ASN A 237 -5.52 13.36 -6.45
CA ASN A 237 -6.75 14.16 -6.34
C ASN A 237 -7.61 14.12 -7.61
N SER A 238 -8.79 14.75 -7.56
CA SER A 238 -9.72 14.84 -8.70
C SER A 238 -9.14 15.53 -9.93
N ASN A 239 -8.06 16.31 -9.77
CA ASN A 239 -7.33 16.97 -10.86
C ASN A 239 -6.13 16.14 -11.37
N GLN A 240 -6.05 14.86 -10.98
CA GLN A 240 -4.95 13.94 -11.30
C GLN A 240 -3.58 14.38 -10.74
N ASN A 241 -3.55 15.25 -9.72
CA ASN A 241 -2.31 15.63 -9.07
C ASN A 241 -1.91 14.55 -8.07
N ILE A 242 -0.64 14.18 -8.08
CA ILE A 242 -0.06 13.14 -7.22
C ILE A 242 0.59 13.82 -6.00
N PHE A 243 0.22 13.38 -4.81
CA PHE A 243 0.79 13.82 -3.53
C PHE A 243 1.60 12.68 -2.92
N ARG A 244 2.76 13.00 -2.33
CA ARG A 244 3.59 12.07 -1.57
C ARG A 244 3.84 12.64 -0.18
N LEU A 245 3.51 11.90 0.86
CA LEU A 245 3.99 12.13 2.22
C LEU A 245 5.07 11.10 2.51
N SER A 246 6.29 11.56 2.77
CA SER A 246 7.41 10.71 3.18
C SER A 246 7.58 10.84 4.69
N PHE A 247 7.76 9.72 5.39
CA PHE A 247 8.20 9.70 6.78
C PHE A 247 9.67 9.29 6.85
#